data_AF-A0A3D1ABW5-F1
#
_entry.id   AF-A0A3D1ABW5-F1
#
_cell.length_a   1.000
_cell.length_b   1.000
_cell.length_c   1.000
_cell.angle_alpha   90.00
_cell.angle_beta   90.00
_cell.angle_gamma   90.00
#
_symmetry.space_group_name_H-M   'P 1'
#
loop_
_entity.id
_entity.type
_entity.pdbx_description
1 polymer ?
#
loop_
_entity_poly.entity_id
_entity_poly.type
_entity_poly.pdbx_seq_one_letter_code
_entity_poly.pdbx_strand_id
1 'polypeptide(L)'
;MKTAINMKRTIIAAASALMLLAGSNAYAQLGNALNRTRQSVQKTTVNKTGQQNATNKTTANNAATPQTGNILYVSASTGAGSRTADGSKEKPYKDLQAAIDAAPEGALIRIAEGNYLGKMDQGFIEVKKYISLEAGWNTDFTERNYVKYLTSVRPTEEVAKAGTSGSHALMDVVVKGNRKGTVSIDGIFFDMGQYNLYVGPLYDNPVASAPAGCETGRIILPDESPSGVSTVGGVKGSRQCLYGAVEGRLVVRNCVFANAMHYGIQMENIAGHWEISNNMFVACRMAGCEVRGNGVAPETETTLDFHHNTVVFTWTRTKLLEDMGYGFRYMTRMNYDVHDNLFGGNYYGALDRTRFDSDLKRDKLRETNAYDNLFFANRMGDVCLPSGGGLWNWQYAKNFEEVEQFKKYEGNREVNESEIKMLQKAISDPYLKGYIGLTMSQNSSYAENSAMNTFRAAMGMNKQGTETVRVSMYGNRYPFEEITKLWGVIAGKGAQMP
;
A
#
# COMPACT_ATOMS: atom_id res chain seq x y z
N MET A 1 -32.44 3.58 52.48
CA MET A 1 -31.14 3.68 51.74
C MET A 1 -31.19 2.76 50.51
N LYS A 2 -31.28 3.28 49.28
CA LYS A 2 -30.98 2.55 48.03
C LYS A 2 -30.96 3.49 46.80
N THR A 3 -30.10 4.51 46.85
CA THR A 3 -30.10 5.62 45.86
C THR A 3 -28.68 5.98 45.39
N ALA A 4 -27.90 4.96 45.01
CA ALA A 4 -26.49 5.13 44.61
C ALA A 4 -26.06 4.25 43.41
N ILE A 5 -27.01 3.57 42.74
CA ILE A 5 -26.74 2.68 41.59
C ILE A 5 -27.75 2.96 40.48
N ASN A 6 -27.46 3.96 39.64
CA ASN A 6 -27.96 4.07 38.25
C ASN A 6 -27.36 5.27 37.49
N MET A 7 -26.89 6.32 38.20
CA MET A 7 -26.33 7.56 37.61
C MET A 7 -24.92 7.40 36.99
N LYS A 8 -24.65 6.27 36.33
CA LYS A 8 -23.40 5.99 35.59
C LYS A 8 -23.58 5.36 34.19
N ARG A 9 -24.81 5.11 33.72
CA ARG A 9 -25.07 4.58 32.36
C ARG A 9 -25.59 5.61 31.35
N THR A 10 -26.21 6.71 31.80
CA THR A 10 -26.84 7.70 30.89
C THR A 10 -25.86 8.70 30.26
N ILE A 11 -24.66 8.88 30.81
CA ILE A 11 -23.69 9.90 30.35
C ILE A 11 -22.95 9.49 29.07
N ILE A 12 -22.83 8.18 28.79
CA ILE A 12 -22.07 7.66 27.63
C ILE A 12 -22.86 7.78 26.32
N ALA A 13 -24.19 7.85 26.37
CA ALA A 13 -25.05 7.89 25.17
C ALA A 13 -25.20 9.30 24.54
N ALA A 14 -24.79 10.37 25.22
CA ALA A 14 -25.00 11.75 24.79
C ALA A 14 -23.76 12.43 24.16
N ALA A 15 -22.63 11.73 24.07
CA ALA A 15 -21.38 12.29 23.55
C ALA A 15 -21.22 12.18 22.01
N SER A 16 -22.07 11.40 21.35
CA SER A 16 -21.88 10.98 19.94
C SER A 16 -22.58 11.88 18.90
N ALA A 17 -23.15 13.02 19.31
CA ALA A 17 -24.10 13.77 18.49
C ALA A 17 -23.97 15.30 18.53
N LEU A 18 -22.78 15.86 18.81
CA LEU A 18 -22.53 17.30 18.60
C LEU A 18 -21.03 17.67 18.40
N MET A 19 -20.45 17.31 17.25
CA MET A 19 -19.18 17.89 16.77
C MET A 19 -19.15 18.05 15.24
N LEU A 20 -19.98 18.96 14.73
CA LEU A 20 -19.61 19.76 13.56
C LEU A 20 -19.54 21.23 14.00
N LEU A 21 -18.61 21.98 13.41
CA LEU A 21 -18.48 23.45 13.51
C LEU A 21 -18.12 24.06 14.89
N ALA A 22 -16.92 23.77 15.41
CA ALA A 22 -16.16 24.74 16.22
C ALA A 22 -14.64 24.42 16.37
N GLY A 23 -13.80 25.43 16.10
CA GLY A 23 -12.46 25.69 16.65
C GLY A 23 -11.52 24.54 17.09
N SER A 24 -10.42 24.37 16.36
CA SER A 24 -9.24 23.65 16.82
C SER A 24 -8.55 24.36 18.01
N ASN A 25 -8.63 23.79 19.22
CA ASN A 25 -7.66 24.04 20.32
C ASN A 25 -7.84 23.13 21.57
N ALA A 26 -8.99 22.47 21.74
CA ALA A 26 -9.34 21.79 23.00
C ALA A 26 -8.44 20.59 23.41
N TYR A 27 -7.74 19.95 22.46
CA TYR A 27 -6.92 18.76 22.73
C TYR A 27 -5.63 19.03 23.53
N ALA A 28 -5.15 20.28 23.59
CA ALA A 28 -3.85 20.60 24.20
C ALA A 28 -3.81 20.57 25.74
N GLN A 29 -4.96 20.65 26.42
CA GLN A 29 -4.98 20.87 27.88
C GLN A 29 -5.08 19.57 28.71
N LEU A 30 -5.75 18.52 28.19
CA LEU A 30 -5.91 17.25 28.92
C LEU A 30 -4.62 16.43 29.05
N GLY A 31 -3.72 16.48 28.05
CA GLY A 31 -2.43 15.77 28.09
C GLY A 31 -1.45 16.32 29.15
N ASN A 32 -1.60 17.58 29.56
CA ASN A 32 -0.67 18.25 30.46
C ASN A 32 -0.87 17.91 31.96
N ALA A 33 -2.00 17.31 32.34
CA ALA A 33 -2.27 16.89 33.71
C ALA A 33 -1.53 15.59 34.10
N LEU A 34 -1.43 14.63 33.18
CA LEU A 34 -0.91 13.29 33.46
C LEU A 34 0.62 13.20 33.51
N ASN A 35 1.33 14.15 32.90
CA ASN A 35 2.80 14.11 32.82
C ASN A 35 3.53 14.73 34.03
N ARG A 36 2.83 15.46 34.92
CA ARG A 36 3.46 16.17 36.05
C ARG A 36 3.88 15.28 37.24
N THR A 37 3.48 14.01 37.26
CA THR A 37 3.71 13.07 38.37
C THR A 37 4.88 12.09 38.17
N ARG A 38 5.69 12.25 37.11
CA ARG A 38 6.83 11.34 36.81
C ARG A 38 8.21 11.99 36.74
N GLN A 39 8.34 13.31 36.89
CA GLN A 39 9.63 14.02 36.86
C GLN A 39 10.10 14.42 38.26
N SER A 40 10.50 13.43 39.07
CA SER A 40 11.03 13.66 40.42
C SER A 40 12.14 12.70 40.86
N VAL A 41 12.93 12.16 39.93
CA VAL A 41 14.14 11.36 40.23
C VAL A 41 15.32 11.82 39.36
N GLN A 42 16.43 12.16 40.04
CA GLN A 42 17.82 12.30 39.57
C GLN A 42 18.18 13.27 38.43
N LYS A 43 18.87 14.37 38.84
CA LYS A 43 20.12 14.85 38.20
C LYS A 43 21.30 13.96 38.71
N THR A 44 22.54 13.95 38.18
CA THR A 44 23.22 14.75 37.12
C THR A 44 24.05 13.78 36.20
N THR A 45 25.28 13.94 35.67
CA THR A 45 26.39 14.92 35.81
C THR A 45 27.30 14.96 34.55
N VAL A 46 27.35 16.12 33.86
CA VAL A 46 28.51 16.77 33.20
C VAL A 46 29.47 15.99 32.26
N ASN A 47 29.50 16.44 30.99
CA ASN A 47 30.62 16.74 30.06
C ASN A 47 31.89 15.83 30.03
N LYS A 48 32.46 15.50 28.85
CA LYS A 48 33.03 16.47 27.88
C LYS A 48 33.16 15.98 26.43
N THR A 49 33.22 16.99 25.56
CA THR A 49 33.67 17.08 24.16
C THR A 49 34.74 16.11 23.66
N GLY A 50 34.56 15.66 22.41
CA GLY A 50 35.58 15.18 21.48
C GLY A 50 35.12 15.43 20.04
N GLN A 51 35.98 16.02 19.20
CA GLN A 51 35.63 16.50 17.85
C GLN A 51 36.74 16.11 16.87
N GLN A 52 36.43 15.33 15.82
CA GLN A 52 36.98 15.52 14.46
C GLN A 52 36.44 14.52 13.42
N ASN A 53 36.38 15.05 12.20
CA ASN A 53 36.11 14.47 10.88
C ASN A 53 36.78 13.11 10.59
N ALA A 54 36.15 12.28 9.74
CA ALA A 54 36.73 11.87 8.45
C ALA A 54 35.80 11.01 7.56
N THR A 55 35.94 11.18 6.24
CA THR A 55 35.66 10.22 5.14
C THR A 55 34.30 9.51 5.07
N ASN A 56 33.49 9.92 4.08
CA ASN A 56 32.47 9.06 3.47
C ASN A 56 33.10 7.76 2.95
N LYS A 57 32.47 6.62 3.23
CA LYS A 57 32.78 5.34 2.59
C LYS A 57 31.46 4.66 2.22
N THR A 58 31.13 4.66 0.93
CA THR A 58 29.96 3.96 0.38
C THR A 58 30.17 2.45 0.46
N THR A 59 29.72 1.82 1.55
CA THR A 59 29.55 0.38 1.62
C THR A 59 28.32 -0.02 0.82
N ALA A 60 28.53 -0.51 -0.40
CA ALA A 60 27.52 -1.27 -1.13
C ALA A 60 27.18 -2.53 -0.32
N ASN A 61 25.99 -2.55 0.28
CA ASN A 61 25.51 -3.69 1.06
C ASN A 61 25.05 -4.79 0.11
N ASN A 62 25.93 -5.77 -0.16
CA ASN A 62 25.57 -6.99 -0.88
C ASN A 62 24.35 -7.63 -0.21
N ALA A 63 23.28 -7.87 -0.98
CA ALA A 63 22.07 -8.51 -0.48
C ALA A 63 22.39 -9.92 0.04
N ALA A 64 22.33 -10.11 1.35
CA ALA A 64 22.75 -11.35 2.00
C ALA A 64 21.73 -12.47 1.76
N THR A 65 22.12 -13.47 0.96
CA THR A 65 21.35 -14.70 0.75
C THR A 65 21.16 -15.45 2.09
N PRO A 66 19.95 -15.95 2.39
CA PRO A 66 19.69 -16.75 3.60
C PRO A 66 20.58 -18.00 3.70
N GLN A 67 20.82 -18.48 4.93
CA GLN A 67 21.66 -19.67 5.14
C GLN A 67 21.02 -20.93 4.54
N THR A 68 21.82 -21.69 3.80
CA THR A 68 21.42 -22.82 2.95
C THR A 68 21.08 -24.11 3.72
N GLY A 69 20.59 -24.01 4.96
CA GLY A 69 20.37 -25.16 5.86
C GLY A 69 19.08 -25.93 5.60
N ASN A 70 17.98 -25.23 5.33
CA ASN A 70 16.65 -25.83 5.14
C ASN A 70 15.98 -25.20 3.91
N ILE A 71 15.91 -25.95 2.81
CA ILE A 71 15.20 -25.56 1.59
C ILE A 71 13.98 -26.47 1.43
N LEU A 72 12.78 -25.89 1.42
CA LEU A 72 11.52 -26.56 1.08
C LEU A 72 11.11 -26.18 -0.35
N TYR A 73 10.41 -27.09 -1.03
CA TYR A 73 9.90 -26.89 -2.38
C TYR A 73 8.37 -26.93 -2.42
N VAL A 74 7.76 -26.08 -3.26
CA VAL A 74 6.31 -25.90 -3.38
C VAL A 74 5.90 -25.78 -4.85
N SER A 75 4.93 -26.59 -5.28
CA SER A 75 4.42 -26.60 -6.65
C SER A 75 2.93 -26.92 -6.68
N ALA A 76 2.13 -26.00 -7.22
CA ALA A 76 0.68 -26.20 -7.35
C ALA A 76 0.31 -27.34 -8.31
N SER A 77 1.18 -27.69 -9.27
CA SER A 77 0.91 -28.73 -10.28
C SER A 77 1.48 -30.10 -9.90
N THR A 78 2.72 -30.15 -9.37
CA THR A 78 3.44 -31.41 -9.04
C THR A 78 3.48 -31.74 -7.55
N GLY A 79 3.04 -30.82 -6.69
CA GLY A 79 3.08 -31.00 -5.24
C GLY A 79 2.10 -32.03 -4.68
N ALA A 80 2.54 -32.72 -3.63
CA ALA A 80 1.73 -33.63 -2.84
C ALA A 80 0.92 -32.87 -1.77
N GLY A 81 -0.15 -33.51 -1.28
CA GLY A 81 -0.95 -32.97 -0.18
C GLY A 81 -0.14 -32.84 1.12
N SER A 82 -0.52 -31.92 2.01
CA SER A 82 0.24 -31.57 3.23
C SER A 82 0.49 -32.72 4.22
N ARG A 83 -0.23 -33.84 4.09
CA ARG A 83 -0.01 -35.07 4.89
C ARG A 83 0.98 -36.06 4.27
N THR A 84 1.38 -35.85 3.01
CA THR A 84 2.22 -36.80 2.26
C THR A 84 3.43 -36.15 1.61
N ALA A 85 3.42 -34.84 1.35
CA ALA A 85 4.62 -34.06 1.01
C ALA A 85 5.62 -34.07 2.19
N ASP A 86 6.91 -34.09 1.85
CA ASP A 86 8.02 -33.95 2.80
C ASP A 86 8.85 -32.67 2.54
N GLY A 87 8.48 -31.90 1.51
CA GLY A 87 9.13 -30.63 1.15
C GLY A 87 10.39 -30.79 0.31
N SER A 88 10.80 -32.02 -0.03
CA SER A 88 11.86 -32.28 -1.01
C SER A 88 11.52 -31.78 -2.41
N LYS A 89 12.51 -31.69 -3.29
CA LYS A 89 12.33 -31.33 -4.70
C LYS A 89 11.54 -32.41 -5.46
N GLU A 90 11.69 -33.65 -5.03
CA GLU A 90 11.06 -34.86 -5.57
C GLU A 90 9.60 -35.00 -5.12
N LYS A 91 9.23 -34.37 -3.99
CA LYS A 91 7.90 -34.46 -3.38
C LYS A 91 7.47 -33.15 -2.69
N PRO A 92 7.38 -32.05 -3.46
CA PRO A 92 7.11 -30.72 -2.94
C PRO A 92 5.72 -30.62 -2.31
N TYR A 93 5.49 -29.58 -1.50
CA TYR A 93 4.15 -29.26 -1.02
C TYR A 93 3.29 -28.71 -2.17
N LYS A 94 2.01 -29.08 -2.22
CA LYS A 94 1.05 -28.47 -3.15
C LYS A 94 0.63 -27.06 -2.71
N ASP A 95 0.38 -26.91 -1.41
CA ASP A 95 -0.08 -25.67 -0.79
C ASP A 95 1.10 -24.91 -0.16
N LEU A 96 1.16 -23.61 -0.43
CA LEU A 96 2.17 -22.71 0.12
C LEU A 96 1.97 -22.46 1.62
N GLN A 97 0.73 -22.45 2.14
CA GLN A 97 0.53 -22.33 3.58
C GLN A 97 1.04 -23.58 4.31
N ALA A 98 0.76 -24.78 3.80
CA ALA A 98 1.32 -26.01 4.36
C ALA A 98 2.86 -26.03 4.39
N ALA A 99 3.52 -25.50 3.36
CA ALA A 99 4.97 -25.35 3.35
C ALA A 99 5.48 -24.33 4.38
N ILE A 100 4.81 -23.17 4.47
CA ILE A 100 5.10 -22.13 5.47
C ILE A 100 4.90 -22.66 6.89
N ASP A 101 3.82 -23.42 7.14
CA ASP A 101 3.52 -24.05 8.43
C ASP A 101 4.62 -25.05 8.82
N ALA A 102 5.08 -25.88 7.88
CA ALA A 102 6.11 -26.90 8.09
C ALA A 102 7.55 -26.36 8.21
N ALA A 103 7.87 -25.23 7.56
CA ALA A 103 9.23 -24.70 7.49
C ALA A 103 9.81 -24.34 8.88
N PRO A 104 11.08 -24.70 9.20
CA PRO A 104 11.74 -24.20 10.40
C PRO A 104 12.09 -22.69 10.26
N GLU A 105 12.43 -22.06 11.39
CA GLU A 105 12.99 -20.70 11.39
C GLU A 105 14.26 -20.63 10.53
N GLY A 106 14.42 -19.54 9.75
CA GLY A 106 15.53 -19.35 8.82
C GLY A 106 15.43 -20.11 7.49
N ALA A 107 14.36 -20.86 7.24
CA ALA A 107 14.20 -21.65 6.02
C ALA A 107 13.98 -20.81 4.75
N LEU A 108 14.40 -21.39 3.62
CA LEU A 108 14.07 -20.95 2.28
C LEU A 108 12.94 -21.83 1.72
N ILE A 109 11.93 -21.22 1.11
CA ILE A 109 10.83 -21.91 0.42
C ILE A 109 10.88 -21.54 -1.05
N ARG A 110 11.16 -22.51 -1.91
CA ARG A 110 11.16 -22.35 -3.38
C ARG A 110 9.77 -22.63 -3.93
N ILE A 111 9.22 -21.67 -4.67
CA ILE A 111 7.83 -21.70 -5.14
C ILE A 111 7.84 -21.69 -6.66
N ALA A 112 7.25 -22.73 -7.26
CA ALA A 112 7.10 -22.83 -8.70
C ALA A 112 6.01 -21.88 -9.24
N GLU A 113 5.97 -21.72 -10.55
CA GLU A 113 4.85 -21.16 -11.30
C GLU A 113 3.49 -21.74 -10.85
N GLY A 114 2.45 -20.89 -10.82
CA GLY A 114 1.11 -21.26 -10.37
C GLY A 114 0.40 -20.17 -9.57
N ASN A 115 -0.85 -20.45 -9.19
CA ASN A 115 -1.65 -19.59 -8.32
C ASN A 115 -1.81 -20.27 -6.96
N TYR A 116 -1.44 -19.58 -5.88
CA TYR A 116 -1.40 -20.10 -4.52
C TYR A 116 -2.37 -19.31 -3.65
N LEU A 117 -3.49 -19.93 -3.31
CA LEU A 117 -4.60 -19.31 -2.57
C LEU A 117 -4.58 -19.66 -1.07
N GLY A 118 -3.46 -20.21 -0.60
CA GLY A 118 -3.27 -20.71 0.75
C GLY A 118 -4.11 -21.93 1.08
N LYS A 119 -4.22 -22.20 2.38
CA LYS A 119 -4.85 -23.39 2.94
C LYS A 119 -6.28 -23.57 2.42
N MET A 120 -6.52 -24.67 1.71
CA MET A 120 -7.85 -25.02 1.15
C MET A 120 -8.47 -23.89 0.30
N ASP A 121 -7.64 -23.15 -0.42
CA ASP A 121 -8.03 -22.05 -1.31
C ASP A 121 -8.84 -20.93 -0.63
N GLN A 122 -8.57 -20.69 0.66
CA GLN A 122 -9.25 -19.63 1.44
C GLN A 122 -8.94 -18.19 0.96
N GLY A 123 -7.97 -18.00 0.06
CA GLY A 123 -7.67 -16.72 -0.59
C GLY A 123 -6.73 -15.79 0.19
N PHE A 124 -5.96 -16.33 1.14
CA PHE A 124 -4.94 -15.60 1.91
C PHE A 124 -3.82 -16.52 2.39
N ILE A 125 -2.66 -15.94 2.71
CA ILE A 125 -1.48 -16.62 3.27
C ILE A 125 -1.01 -15.89 4.54
N GLU A 126 -0.53 -16.63 5.54
CA GLU A 126 0.01 -16.08 6.79
C GLU A 126 1.49 -16.47 7.00
N VAL A 127 2.37 -15.46 7.08
CA VAL A 127 3.80 -15.63 7.44
C VAL A 127 4.01 -15.17 8.88
N LYS A 128 4.37 -16.10 9.76
CA LYS A 128 4.53 -15.90 11.21
C LYS A 128 5.91 -16.29 11.76
N LYS A 129 6.88 -16.49 10.86
CA LYS A 129 8.25 -16.98 11.12
C LYS A 129 9.25 -16.22 10.24
N TYR A 130 10.53 -16.22 10.61
CA TYR A 130 11.63 -15.62 9.86
C TYR A 130 12.07 -16.54 8.72
N ILE A 131 11.29 -16.55 7.64
CA ILE A 131 11.50 -17.39 6.45
C ILE A 131 11.65 -16.55 5.19
N SER A 132 12.20 -17.15 4.14
CA SER A 132 12.35 -16.54 2.81
C SER A 132 11.53 -17.28 1.77
N LEU A 133 10.68 -16.56 1.03
CA LEU A 133 9.87 -17.07 -0.07
C LEU A 133 10.54 -16.69 -1.39
N GLU A 134 11.10 -17.67 -2.10
CA GLU A 134 11.76 -17.50 -3.40
C GLU A 134 10.87 -18.11 -4.50
N ALA A 135 10.04 -17.25 -5.09
CA ALA A 135 9.11 -17.58 -6.15
C ALA A 135 9.73 -17.42 -7.55
N GLY A 136 8.99 -17.73 -8.61
CA GLY A 136 9.49 -17.59 -9.99
C GLY A 136 10.31 -18.77 -10.50
N TRP A 137 10.15 -19.97 -9.92
CA TRP A 137 10.77 -21.20 -10.42
C TRP A 137 9.87 -21.91 -11.44
N ASN A 138 10.48 -22.65 -12.37
CA ASN A 138 9.75 -23.64 -13.16
C ASN A 138 9.31 -24.84 -12.31
N THR A 139 8.32 -25.60 -12.79
CA THR A 139 7.74 -26.77 -12.09
C THR A 139 8.72 -27.88 -11.69
N ASP A 140 9.92 -27.96 -12.28
CA ASP A 140 10.99 -28.90 -11.92
C ASP A 140 12.16 -28.25 -11.16
N PHE A 141 12.05 -26.98 -10.76
CA PHE A 141 13.04 -26.20 -10.02
C PHE A 141 14.47 -26.29 -10.59
N THR A 142 14.61 -26.17 -11.91
CA THR A 142 15.91 -26.07 -12.61
C THR A 142 16.21 -24.66 -13.12
N GLU A 143 15.20 -23.87 -13.48
CA GLU A 143 15.33 -22.48 -13.95
C GLU A 143 14.50 -21.54 -13.05
N ARG A 144 15.08 -20.39 -12.69
CA ARG A 144 14.37 -19.30 -12.00
C ARG A 144 14.32 -18.06 -12.89
N ASN A 145 13.11 -17.56 -13.13
CA ASN A 145 12.85 -16.30 -13.82
C ASN A 145 11.44 -15.81 -13.43
N TYR A 146 11.37 -14.76 -12.61
CA TYR A 146 10.12 -14.27 -12.02
C TYR A 146 9.16 -13.57 -13.01
N VAL A 147 9.58 -13.31 -14.25
CA VAL A 147 8.72 -12.76 -15.32
C VAL A 147 8.19 -13.85 -16.26
N LYS A 148 8.92 -14.98 -16.36
CA LYS A 148 8.59 -16.15 -17.20
C LYS A 148 7.73 -17.18 -16.46
N TYR A 149 8.08 -17.48 -15.21
CA TYR A 149 7.47 -18.54 -14.41
C TYR A 149 6.57 -17.94 -13.32
N LEU A 150 5.39 -17.46 -13.72
CA LEU A 150 4.55 -16.62 -12.86
C LEU A 150 4.01 -17.38 -11.64
N THR A 151 4.57 -17.09 -10.46
CA THR A 151 4.01 -17.43 -9.15
C THR A 151 3.11 -16.31 -8.68
N SER A 152 1.86 -16.61 -8.32
CA SER A 152 0.87 -15.59 -8.03
C SER A 152 -0.06 -15.93 -6.85
N VAL A 153 -0.68 -14.89 -6.28
CA VAL A 153 -1.74 -14.98 -5.28
C VAL A 153 -2.92 -14.19 -5.84
N ARG A 154 -3.82 -14.89 -6.52
CA ARG A 154 -4.93 -14.30 -7.31
C ARG A 154 -6.25 -14.99 -6.99
N PRO A 155 -6.89 -14.67 -5.85
CA PRO A 155 -8.21 -15.18 -5.52
C PRO A 155 -9.24 -14.85 -6.61
N THR A 156 -10.06 -15.84 -6.97
CA THR A 156 -11.07 -15.70 -8.03
C THR A 156 -12.35 -15.04 -7.53
N GLU A 157 -13.27 -14.78 -8.45
CA GLU A 157 -14.62 -14.28 -8.15
C GLU A 157 -15.38 -15.22 -7.19
N GLU A 158 -15.20 -16.54 -7.32
CA GLU A 158 -15.81 -17.57 -6.48
C GLU A 158 -15.25 -17.54 -5.05
N VAL A 159 -13.91 -17.48 -4.91
CA VAL A 159 -13.24 -17.39 -3.59
C VAL A 159 -13.63 -16.10 -2.86
N ALA A 160 -13.76 -14.99 -3.60
CA ALA A 160 -14.26 -13.74 -3.08
C ALA A 160 -15.70 -13.86 -2.54
N LYS A 161 -16.59 -14.47 -3.32
CA LYS A 161 -18.01 -14.65 -2.97
C LYS A 161 -18.23 -15.69 -1.86
N ALA A 162 -17.30 -16.64 -1.69
CA ALA A 162 -17.29 -17.56 -0.55
C ALA A 162 -16.94 -16.87 0.78
N GLY A 163 -16.31 -15.69 0.75
CA GLY A 163 -15.99 -14.88 1.95
C GLY A 163 -14.93 -15.49 2.87
N THR A 164 -14.23 -16.55 2.43
CA THR A 164 -13.35 -17.41 3.21
C THR A 164 -12.09 -16.73 3.75
N SER A 165 -11.67 -15.60 3.17
CA SER A 165 -10.50 -14.81 3.60
C SER A 165 -10.78 -13.84 4.74
N GLY A 166 -12.03 -13.69 5.20
CA GLY A 166 -12.36 -12.84 6.36
C GLY A 166 -11.82 -11.42 6.22
N SER A 167 -10.95 -11.00 7.16
CA SER A 167 -10.32 -9.66 7.17
C SER A 167 -8.84 -9.66 6.79
N HIS A 168 -8.28 -10.79 6.33
CA HIS A 168 -6.87 -10.91 5.95
C HIS A 168 -6.54 -10.11 4.68
N ALA A 169 -5.28 -9.72 4.50
CA ALA A 169 -4.75 -9.34 3.20
C ALA A 169 -4.57 -10.58 2.29
N LEU A 170 -4.08 -10.40 1.06
CA LEU A 170 -3.65 -11.56 0.25
C LEU A 170 -2.47 -12.30 0.91
N MET A 171 -1.59 -11.56 1.61
CA MET A 171 -0.64 -12.13 2.56
C MET A 171 -0.49 -11.24 3.80
N ASP A 172 -0.66 -11.84 4.98
CA ASP A 172 -0.38 -11.22 6.28
C ASP A 172 1.01 -11.67 6.78
N VAL A 173 1.87 -10.72 7.13
CA VAL A 173 3.25 -10.96 7.60
C VAL A 173 3.42 -10.37 9.00
N VAL A 174 3.41 -11.22 10.02
CA VAL A 174 3.43 -10.80 11.43
C VAL A 174 4.51 -11.58 12.19
N VAL A 175 5.72 -11.01 12.23
CA VAL A 175 6.94 -11.71 12.71
C VAL A 175 7.74 -10.80 13.66
N LYS A 176 8.06 -11.27 14.86
CA LYS A 176 8.62 -10.41 15.94
C LYS A 176 9.49 -11.18 16.93
N GLY A 177 10.29 -10.47 17.72
CA GLY A 177 11.08 -11.03 18.81
C GLY A 177 12.52 -11.39 18.45
N ASN A 178 12.94 -11.26 17.19
CA ASN A 178 14.33 -11.41 16.77
C ASN A 178 14.77 -10.23 15.90
N ARG A 179 15.41 -9.24 16.54
CA ARG A 179 16.01 -8.04 15.92
C ARG A 179 17.02 -8.35 14.79
N LYS A 180 17.54 -9.58 14.72
CA LYS A 180 18.48 -10.07 13.68
C LYS A 180 17.86 -11.07 12.70
N GLY A 181 16.58 -11.40 12.87
CA GLY A 181 15.85 -12.25 11.94
C GLY A 181 15.63 -11.56 10.60
N THR A 182 15.41 -12.35 9.55
CA THR A 182 15.09 -11.85 8.21
C THR A 182 13.83 -12.53 7.70
N VAL A 183 12.90 -11.74 7.15
CA VAL A 183 11.83 -12.23 6.29
C VAL A 183 12.15 -11.77 4.87
N SER A 184 11.95 -12.64 3.87
CA SER A 184 12.11 -12.27 2.46
C SER A 184 10.93 -12.75 1.63
N ILE A 185 10.48 -11.92 0.69
CA ILE A 185 9.42 -12.21 -0.26
C ILE A 185 9.93 -11.79 -1.65
N ASP A 186 10.23 -12.77 -2.51
CA ASP A 186 10.95 -12.57 -3.76
C ASP A 186 10.19 -13.21 -4.94
N GLY A 187 9.57 -12.40 -5.81
CA GLY A 187 8.98 -12.87 -7.08
C GLY A 187 7.49 -13.24 -7.08
N ILE A 188 6.68 -12.77 -6.12
CA ILE A 188 5.25 -13.12 -6.02
C ILE A 188 4.35 -12.04 -6.64
N PHE A 189 3.39 -12.47 -7.48
CA PHE A 189 2.41 -11.60 -8.13
C PHE A 189 1.07 -11.60 -7.36
N PHE A 190 0.84 -10.57 -6.55
CA PHE A 190 -0.43 -10.33 -5.85
C PHE A 190 -1.38 -9.51 -6.73
N ASP A 191 -2.53 -10.06 -7.11
CA ASP A 191 -3.54 -9.36 -7.92
C ASP A 191 -4.96 -9.58 -7.37
N MET A 192 -5.66 -8.48 -7.07
CA MET A 192 -7.05 -8.50 -6.58
C MET A 192 -8.11 -8.34 -7.70
N GLY A 193 -7.70 -8.31 -8.97
CA GLY A 193 -8.56 -7.93 -10.10
C GLY A 193 -9.79 -8.82 -10.34
N GLN A 194 -9.79 -10.09 -9.92
CA GLN A 194 -10.99 -10.93 -9.95
C GLN A 194 -11.74 -10.93 -8.60
N TYR A 195 -11.03 -10.65 -7.50
CA TYR A 195 -11.60 -10.62 -6.15
C TYR A 195 -12.48 -9.39 -5.90
N ASN A 196 -12.14 -8.24 -6.49
CA ASN A 196 -12.89 -7.00 -6.35
C ASN A 196 -14.16 -6.98 -7.19
N LEU A 197 -15.18 -6.26 -6.74
CA LEU A 197 -16.38 -5.94 -7.53
C LEU A 197 -16.22 -4.62 -8.29
N TYR A 198 -16.47 -4.66 -9.59
CA TYR A 198 -16.47 -3.52 -10.51
C TYR A 198 -17.84 -3.30 -11.15
N VAL A 199 -18.07 -2.10 -11.66
CA VAL A 199 -19.11 -1.85 -12.68
C VAL A 199 -18.71 -2.58 -13.97
N GLY A 200 -19.69 -3.09 -14.73
CA GLY A 200 -19.41 -3.68 -16.04
C GLY A 200 -18.79 -2.69 -17.05
N PRO A 201 -18.17 -3.17 -18.14
CA PRO A 201 -17.56 -2.34 -19.18
C PRO A 201 -18.65 -1.65 -20.06
N LEU A 202 -19.33 -0.66 -19.49
CA LEU A 202 -20.49 0.02 -20.07
C LEU A 202 -20.08 1.31 -20.81
N TYR A 203 -19.27 1.18 -21.86
CA TYR A 203 -18.60 2.31 -22.54
C TYR A 203 -19.55 3.47 -22.90
N ASP A 204 -20.70 3.18 -23.55
CA ASP A 204 -21.66 4.19 -24.03
C ASP A 204 -22.66 4.68 -22.96
N ASN A 205 -22.50 4.28 -21.69
CA ASN A 205 -23.47 4.62 -20.64
C ASN A 205 -23.15 5.99 -20.00
N PRO A 206 -24.04 7.00 -20.08
CA PRO A 206 -23.75 8.35 -19.59
C PRO A 206 -23.64 8.44 -18.05
N VAL A 207 -24.11 7.43 -17.30
CA VAL A 207 -24.05 7.37 -15.83
C VAL A 207 -22.83 6.57 -15.35
N ALA A 208 -22.37 5.61 -16.15
CA ALA A 208 -21.51 4.50 -15.71
C ALA A 208 -20.40 4.17 -16.72
N SER A 209 -20.01 5.14 -17.54
CA SER A 209 -19.04 4.95 -18.62
C SER A 209 -17.70 4.41 -18.12
N ALA A 210 -17.19 3.42 -18.86
CA ALA A 210 -15.80 2.99 -18.78
C ALA A 210 -15.02 3.63 -19.94
N PRO A 211 -13.70 3.87 -19.80
CA PRO A 211 -12.88 4.20 -20.96
C PRO A 211 -12.91 3.05 -21.97
N ALA A 212 -13.07 3.37 -23.26
CA ALA A 212 -13.18 2.38 -24.31
C ALA A 212 -11.98 1.42 -24.31
N GLY A 213 -12.23 0.11 -24.17
CA GLY A 213 -11.21 -0.94 -24.13
C GLY A 213 -10.69 -1.32 -22.73
N CYS A 214 -11.10 -0.64 -21.65
CA CYS A 214 -10.83 -1.13 -20.30
C CYS A 214 -11.70 -2.35 -19.97
N GLU A 215 -11.11 -3.42 -19.41
CA GLU A 215 -11.82 -4.68 -19.08
C GLU A 215 -13.08 -4.50 -18.22
N THR A 216 -13.08 -3.49 -17.35
CA THR A 216 -14.17 -3.18 -16.43
C THR A 216 -14.48 -1.68 -16.44
N GLY A 217 -15.68 -1.34 -15.97
CA GLY A 217 -15.94 -0.03 -15.42
C GLY A 217 -15.18 0.20 -14.10
N ARG A 218 -15.49 1.33 -13.46
CA ARG A 218 -14.88 1.71 -12.18
C ARG A 218 -15.10 0.67 -11.08
N ILE A 219 -14.22 0.64 -10.09
CA ILE A 219 -14.38 -0.20 -8.89
C ILE A 219 -15.57 0.29 -8.04
N ILE A 220 -16.23 -0.64 -7.34
CA ILE A 220 -17.40 -0.35 -6.47
C ILE A 220 -16.97 -0.43 -5.00
N LEU A 221 -17.17 0.67 -4.26
CA LEU A 221 -16.72 0.79 -2.88
C LEU A 221 -17.71 0.10 -1.90
N PRO A 222 -17.28 -0.29 -0.68
CA PRO A 222 -18.12 -1.04 0.27
C PRO A 222 -19.44 -0.36 0.64
N ASP A 223 -19.43 0.97 0.70
CA ASP A 223 -20.53 1.88 0.98
C ASP A 223 -21.44 2.16 -0.23
N GLU A 224 -20.98 1.88 -1.45
CA GLU A 224 -21.75 2.11 -2.67
C GLU A 224 -22.68 0.94 -3.01
N SER A 225 -23.87 1.25 -3.51
CA SER A 225 -24.73 0.29 -4.21
C SER A 225 -25.32 0.93 -5.47
N PRO A 226 -24.58 0.95 -6.60
CA PRO A 226 -25.07 1.55 -7.84
C PRO A 226 -26.23 0.73 -8.43
N SER A 227 -27.28 1.41 -8.86
CA SER A 227 -28.47 0.81 -9.49
C SER A 227 -28.45 1.04 -11.01
N GLY A 228 -29.16 0.18 -11.75
CA GLY A 228 -29.28 0.30 -13.21
C GLY A 228 -28.00 0.00 -14.01
N VAL A 229 -27.01 -0.65 -13.40
CA VAL A 229 -25.75 -1.06 -14.03
C VAL A 229 -25.50 -2.55 -13.82
N SER A 230 -24.79 -3.18 -14.76
CA SER A 230 -24.20 -4.50 -14.53
C SER A 230 -22.94 -4.39 -13.66
N THR A 231 -22.56 -5.50 -13.01
CA THR A 231 -21.35 -5.61 -12.20
C THR A 231 -20.58 -6.87 -12.55
N VAL A 232 -19.25 -6.86 -12.38
CA VAL A 232 -18.35 -7.98 -12.67
C VAL A 232 -17.33 -8.16 -11.54
N GLY A 233 -16.83 -9.38 -11.35
CA GLY A 233 -15.88 -9.70 -10.28
C GLY A 233 -16.55 -10.09 -8.96
N GLY A 234 -15.70 -10.33 -7.96
CA GLY A 234 -16.03 -10.89 -6.65
C GLY A 234 -16.92 -10.02 -5.76
N VAL A 235 -16.30 -9.28 -4.84
CA VAL A 235 -16.98 -8.59 -3.73
C VAL A 235 -16.45 -7.18 -3.49
N LYS A 236 -17.26 -6.36 -2.83
CA LYS A 236 -16.80 -5.08 -2.27
C LYS A 236 -15.96 -5.36 -1.01
N GLY A 237 -14.93 -4.57 -0.75
CA GLY A 237 -14.11 -4.72 0.46
C GLY A 237 -13.08 -3.61 0.61
N SER A 238 -12.24 -3.73 1.64
CA SER A 238 -11.04 -2.90 1.85
C SER A 238 -9.94 -3.81 2.41
N ARG A 239 -9.26 -4.55 1.52
CA ARG A 239 -8.15 -5.45 1.85
C ARG A 239 -6.90 -5.03 1.07
N GLN A 240 -5.74 -5.26 1.67
CA GLN A 240 -4.42 -5.01 1.10
C GLN A 240 -3.94 -6.23 0.30
N CYS A 241 -2.92 -6.06 -0.54
CA CYS A 241 -2.17 -7.20 -1.04
C CYS A 241 -1.22 -7.75 0.04
N LEU A 242 -0.43 -6.88 0.68
CA LEU A 242 0.48 -7.23 1.78
C LEU A 242 0.18 -6.38 3.03
N TYR A 243 0.03 -7.02 4.18
CA TYR A 243 -0.24 -6.36 5.46
C TYR A 243 0.58 -6.96 6.62
N GLY A 244 0.73 -6.23 7.72
CA GLY A 244 1.25 -6.75 8.98
C GLY A 244 2.36 -5.91 9.62
N ALA A 245 3.22 -6.57 10.40
CA ALA A 245 4.26 -5.92 11.20
C ALA A 245 5.48 -6.84 11.39
N VAL A 246 6.68 -6.32 11.16
CA VAL A 246 7.93 -7.10 11.27
C VAL A 246 8.96 -6.39 12.18
N GLU A 247 9.61 -7.17 13.04
CA GLU A 247 10.84 -6.80 13.75
C GLU A 247 12.01 -7.61 13.20
N GLY A 248 13.04 -6.97 12.66
CA GLY A 248 14.16 -7.58 11.92
C GLY A 248 14.27 -7.01 10.51
N ARG A 249 15.09 -7.63 9.65
CA ARG A 249 15.13 -7.28 8.22
C ARG A 249 13.89 -7.80 7.52
N LEU A 250 13.27 -6.95 6.70
CA LEU A 250 12.30 -7.37 5.69
C LEU A 250 12.87 -7.06 4.31
N VAL A 251 12.81 -8.01 3.39
CA VAL A 251 13.07 -7.80 1.96
C VAL A 251 11.81 -8.15 1.18
N VAL A 252 11.29 -7.21 0.40
CA VAL A 252 10.19 -7.45 -0.55
C VAL A 252 10.69 -7.03 -1.92
N ARG A 253 10.89 -7.99 -2.82
CA ARG A 253 11.47 -7.70 -4.13
C ARG A 253 10.91 -8.53 -5.27
N ASN A 254 11.06 -8.04 -6.50
CA ASN A 254 10.59 -8.72 -7.72
C ASN A 254 9.08 -9.04 -7.71
N CYS A 255 8.31 -8.44 -6.81
CA CYS A 255 6.88 -8.72 -6.61
C CYS A 255 6.00 -7.76 -7.40
N VAL A 256 4.74 -8.16 -7.60
CA VAL A 256 3.69 -7.32 -8.19
C VAL A 256 2.56 -7.14 -7.18
N PHE A 257 2.08 -5.90 -7.03
CA PHE A 257 0.94 -5.51 -6.20
C PHE A 257 -0.11 -4.82 -7.08
N ALA A 258 -1.04 -5.59 -7.62
CA ALA A 258 -1.95 -5.15 -8.67
C ALA A 258 -3.42 -5.10 -8.24
N ASN A 259 -4.16 -4.13 -8.79
CA ASN A 259 -5.60 -3.92 -8.58
C ASN A 259 -6.00 -3.80 -7.09
N ALA A 260 -5.07 -3.41 -6.21
CA ALA A 260 -5.23 -3.52 -4.76
C ALA A 260 -6.36 -2.60 -4.25
N MET A 261 -7.43 -3.18 -3.69
CA MET A 261 -8.62 -2.43 -3.26
C MET A 261 -8.39 -1.59 -2.00
N HIS A 262 -7.27 -1.76 -1.29
CA HIS A 262 -6.85 -0.85 -0.23
C HIS A 262 -5.45 -0.30 -0.52
N TYR A 263 -4.39 -0.92 -0.01
CA TYR A 263 -2.99 -0.60 -0.33
C TYR A 263 -2.34 -1.79 -1.04
N GLY A 264 -1.31 -1.55 -1.84
CA GLY A 264 -0.42 -2.63 -2.29
C GLY A 264 0.31 -3.24 -1.08
N ILE A 265 1.10 -2.42 -0.39
CA ILE A 265 1.70 -2.74 0.92
C ILE A 265 1.17 -1.73 1.96
N GLN A 266 0.68 -2.22 3.11
CA GLN A 266 0.50 -1.40 4.32
C GLN A 266 1.07 -2.12 5.54
N MET A 267 2.21 -1.68 6.07
CA MET A 267 2.94 -2.43 7.11
C MET A 267 3.58 -1.57 8.21
N GLU A 268 3.93 -2.21 9.32
CA GLU A 268 4.64 -1.58 10.44
C GLU A 268 6.07 -2.12 10.60
N ASN A 269 7.06 -1.23 10.52
CA ASN A 269 8.42 -1.52 10.94
C ASN A 269 8.51 -1.36 12.47
N ILE A 270 8.66 -2.49 13.18
CA ILE A 270 8.81 -2.51 14.64
C ILE A 270 10.22 -2.03 15.01
N ALA A 271 11.20 -2.61 14.32
CA ALA A 271 12.62 -2.27 14.29
C ALA A 271 13.30 -3.07 13.17
N GLY A 272 14.42 -2.57 12.67
CA GLY A 272 15.20 -3.16 11.58
C GLY A 272 15.24 -2.25 10.34
N HIS A 273 16.17 -2.57 9.45
CA HIS A 273 16.27 -1.96 8.12
C HIS A 273 15.52 -2.84 7.12
N TRP A 274 14.66 -2.22 6.31
CA TRP A 274 13.82 -2.87 5.31
C TRP A 274 14.25 -2.47 3.90
N GLU A 275 14.07 -3.38 2.96
CA GLU A 275 14.34 -3.18 1.54
C GLU A 275 13.07 -3.54 0.75
N ILE A 276 12.46 -2.58 0.07
CA ILE A 276 11.34 -2.79 -0.84
C ILE A 276 11.82 -2.39 -2.23
N SER A 277 12.42 -3.35 -2.94
CA SER A 277 13.23 -3.12 -4.13
C SER A 277 12.71 -3.85 -5.37
N ASN A 278 12.81 -3.25 -6.56
CA ASN A 278 12.47 -3.93 -7.82
C ASN A 278 11.02 -4.49 -7.88
N ASN A 279 10.02 -3.79 -7.34
CA ASN A 279 8.61 -4.23 -7.36
C ASN A 279 7.73 -3.40 -8.30
N MET A 280 6.57 -3.95 -8.63
CA MET A 280 5.51 -3.27 -9.36
C MET A 280 4.31 -2.98 -8.48
N PHE A 281 3.76 -1.77 -8.57
CA PHE A 281 2.51 -1.38 -7.93
C PHE A 281 1.60 -0.81 -9.03
N VAL A 282 0.44 -1.43 -9.27
CA VAL A 282 -0.39 -1.14 -10.45
C VAL A 282 -1.87 -1.08 -10.06
N ALA A 283 -2.56 0.03 -10.36
CA ALA A 283 -3.99 0.18 -10.09
C ALA A 283 -4.39 -0.06 -8.61
N CYS A 284 -3.48 0.23 -7.66
CA CYS A 284 -3.81 0.25 -6.24
C CYS A 284 -4.76 1.42 -5.92
N ARG A 285 -5.61 1.28 -4.90
CA ARG A 285 -6.38 2.42 -4.36
C ARG A 285 -5.50 3.30 -3.47
N MET A 286 -5.75 3.28 -2.16
CA MET A 286 -5.25 4.21 -1.15
C MET A 286 -3.79 4.65 -1.34
N ALA A 287 -2.89 3.70 -1.54
CA ALA A 287 -1.57 3.94 -2.09
C ALA A 287 -0.93 2.66 -2.64
N GLY A 288 0.16 2.81 -3.40
CA GLY A 288 1.07 1.69 -3.71
C GLY A 288 1.69 1.14 -2.43
N CYS A 289 2.47 1.96 -1.72
CA CYS A 289 3.15 1.57 -0.49
C CYS A 289 2.94 2.57 0.67
N GLU A 290 2.53 2.06 1.83
CA GLU A 290 2.57 2.75 3.13
C GLU A 290 3.33 1.86 4.14
N VAL A 291 4.45 2.35 4.67
CA VAL A 291 5.13 1.73 5.81
C VAL A 291 5.26 2.77 6.91
N ARG A 292 5.05 2.37 8.18
CA ARG A 292 5.22 3.24 9.35
C ARG A 292 6.10 2.61 10.41
N GLY A 293 6.86 3.42 11.15
CA GLY A 293 7.49 2.95 12.37
C GLY A 293 6.42 2.69 13.44
N ASN A 294 6.41 1.51 14.05
CA ASN A 294 5.50 1.19 15.15
C ASN A 294 5.76 2.12 16.36
N GLY A 295 7.04 2.43 16.62
CA GLY A 295 7.49 3.35 17.66
C GLY A 295 8.10 2.70 18.91
N VAL A 296 8.29 1.37 18.89
CA VAL A 296 9.07 0.63 19.89
C VAL A 296 10.56 0.98 19.81
N ALA A 297 11.09 1.11 18.61
CA ALA A 297 12.47 1.54 18.34
C ALA A 297 12.56 3.05 17.99
N PRO A 298 13.76 3.65 18.10
CA PRO A 298 14.05 4.98 17.55
C PRO A 298 14.14 4.95 16.02
N GLU A 299 13.97 6.11 15.40
CA GLU A 299 14.02 6.33 13.94
C GLU A 299 15.33 5.81 13.29
N THR A 300 16.44 5.83 14.02
CA THR A 300 17.75 5.32 13.58
C THR A 300 17.84 3.79 13.54
N GLU A 301 16.88 3.09 14.14
CA GLU A 301 16.75 1.64 14.11
C GLU A 301 15.57 1.15 13.25
N THR A 302 14.76 2.07 12.69
CA THR A 302 13.67 1.77 11.76
C THR A 302 13.95 2.48 10.45
N THR A 303 14.46 1.77 9.44
CA THR A 303 14.77 2.37 8.13
C THR A 303 14.14 1.57 6.98
N LEU A 304 13.90 2.24 5.86
CA LEU A 304 13.36 1.63 4.64
C LEU A 304 14.01 2.24 3.40
N ASP A 305 14.61 1.38 2.59
CA ASP A 305 15.08 1.69 1.25
C ASP A 305 13.97 1.23 0.27
N PHE A 306 13.34 2.15 -0.44
CA PHE A 306 12.32 1.89 -1.45
C PHE A 306 12.87 2.29 -2.82
N HIS A 307 13.39 1.33 -3.57
CA HIS A 307 14.13 1.64 -4.80
C HIS A 307 13.84 0.76 -6.01
N HIS A 308 14.04 1.32 -7.21
CA HIS A 308 13.79 0.60 -8.47
C HIS A 308 12.36 0.04 -8.56
N ASN A 309 11.36 0.66 -7.93
CA ASN A 309 9.96 0.22 -8.05
C ASN A 309 9.24 0.99 -9.17
N THR A 310 8.40 0.30 -9.95
CA THR A 310 7.46 0.95 -10.88
C THR A 310 6.10 1.08 -10.20
N VAL A 311 5.67 2.31 -9.96
CA VAL A 311 4.45 2.65 -9.20
C VAL A 311 3.51 3.46 -10.08
N VAL A 312 2.47 2.80 -10.60
CA VAL A 312 1.56 3.38 -11.59
C VAL A 312 0.09 3.26 -11.24
N PHE A 313 -0.67 4.32 -11.56
CA PHE A 313 -2.12 4.39 -11.42
C PHE A 313 -2.65 4.17 -10.00
N THR A 314 -2.17 4.93 -9.01
CA THR A 314 -2.77 4.90 -7.66
C THR A 314 -4.00 5.80 -7.54
N TRP A 315 -5.07 5.27 -6.95
CA TRP A 315 -6.41 5.87 -6.96
C TRP A 315 -6.88 6.38 -5.59
N THR A 316 -7.60 7.49 -5.57
CA THR A 316 -8.18 8.10 -4.37
C THR A 316 -9.07 7.14 -3.59
N ARG A 317 -9.29 7.43 -2.29
CA ARG A 317 -10.17 6.63 -1.42
C ARG A 317 -11.57 6.47 -2.03
N THR A 318 -12.09 7.55 -2.60
CA THR A 318 -13.42 7.66 -3.17
C THR A 318 -13.35 8.13 -4.63
N LYS A 319 -14.44 7.90 -5.36
CA LYS A 319 -14.68 8.47 -6.69
C LYS A 319 -14.90 9.99 -6.70
N LEU A 320 -14.89 10.65 -5.52
CA LEU A 320 -14.94 12.11 -5.38
C LEU A 320 -13.55 12.74 -5.60
N LEU A 321 -12.51 11.89 -5.67
CA LEU A 321 -11.14 12.26 -5.99
C LEU A 321 -10.48 13.20 -4.95
N GLU A 322 -10.92 13.09 -3.70
CA GLU A 322 -10.71 14.08 -2.62
C GLU A 322 -9.52 13.82 -1.69
N ASP A 323 -9.13 12.55 -1.47
CA ASP A 323 -7.98 12.14 -0.66
C ASP A 323 -7.44 10.76 -1.06
N MET A 324 -6.21 10.45 -0.63
CA MET A 324 -5.46 9.22 -0.96
C MET A 324 -5.22 9.03 -2.46
N GLY A 325 -4.66 7.89 -2.88
CA GLY A 325 -4.21 7.68 -4.26
C GLY A 325 -2.78 8.16 -4.48
N TYR A 326 -1.89 7.75 -3.58
CA TYR A 326 -0.47 8.10 -3.59
C TYR A 326 0.41 6.95 -4.05
N GLY A 327 1.53 7.24 -4.71
CA GLY A 327 2.52 6.20 -5.05
C GLY A 327 3.17 5.60 -3.79
N PHE A 328 3.91 6.43 -3.06
CA PHE A 328 4.60 6.09 -1.81
C PHE A 328 4.25 7.08 -0.68
N ARG A 329 4.18 6.61 0.57
CA ARG A 329 3.77 7.42 1.73
C ARG A 329 4.83 7.45 2.84
N TYR A 330 5.44 8.62 3.09
CA TYR A 330 6.38 8.87 4.18
C TYR A 330 5.65 9.03 5.53
N MET A 331 5.38 7.93 6.22
CA MET A 331 4.76 7.94 7.54
C MET A 331 5.78 8.28 8.65
N THR A 332 5.30 8.31 9.89
CA THR A 332 6.05 8.66 11.10
C THR A 332 7.01 7.55 11.60
N ARG A 333 7.95 7.93 12.47
CA ARG A 333 8.79 7.05 13.33
C ARG A 333 9.81 6.14 12.64
N MET A 334 10.24 6.48 11.43
CA MET A 334 11.28 5.74 10.71
C MET A 334 11.92 6.62 9.63
N ASN A 335 13.14 6.28 9.21
CA ASN A 335 13.85 6.93 8.11
C ASN A 335 13.53 6.25 6.76
N TYR A 336 13.67 7.00 5.66
CA TYR A 336 13.33 6.54 4.32
C TYR A 336 14.30 7.06 3.25
N ASP A 337 14.76 6.15 2.40
CA ASP A 337 15.47 6.44 1.16
C ASP A 337 14.63 5.95 -0.03
N VAL A 338 14.07 6.89 -0.80
CA VAL A 338 13.21 6.61 -1.96
C VAL A 338 13.94 7.02 -3.23
N HIS A 339 14.46 6.04 -3.98
CA HIS A 339 15.33 6.34 -5.13
C HIS A 339 15.24 5.40 -6.32
N ASP A 340 15.65 5.89 -7.50
CA ASP A 340 15.63 5.14 -8.77
C ASP A 340 14.25 4.56 -9.13
N ASN A 341 13.16 5.02 -8.52
CA ASN A 341 11.81 4.54 -8.82
C ASN A 341 11.27 5.20 -10.09
N LEU A 342 10.20 4.61 -10.63
CA LEU A 342 9.39 5.16 -11.71
C LEU A 342 7.96 5.36 -11.21
N PHE A 343 7.56 6.61 -10.98
CA PHE A 343 6.23 6.97 -10.51
C PHE A 343 5.41 7.64 -11.61
N GLY A 344 4.27 7.07 -12.03
CA GLY A 344 3.42 7.78 -12.97
C GLY A 344 1.94 7.46 -13.00
N GLY A 345 1.14 8.43 -13.40
CA GLY A 345 -0.31 8.34 -13.30
C GLY A 345 -0.82 8.16 -11.85
N ASN A 346 -0.05 8.58 -10.84
CA ASN A 346 -0.53 8.58 -9.46
C ASN A 346 -1.46 9.78 -9.28
N TYR A 347 -2.68 9.57 -8.76
CA TYR A 347 -3.69 10.63 -8.77
C TYR A 347 -3.30 11.79 -7.85
N TYR A 348 -3.16 11.54 -6.55
CA TYR A 348 -3.05 12.61 -5.55
C TYR A 348 -1.60 13.00 -5.22
N GLY A 349 -0.65 12.21 -5.71
CA GLY A 349 0.77 12.52 -5.73
C GLY A 349 1.62 11.27 -5.87
N ALA A 350 2.78 11.34 -6.53
CA ALA A 350 3.71 10.21 -6.50
C ALA A 350 4.23 9.93 -5.07
N LEU A 351 4.54 10.98 -4.31
CA LEU A 351 5.02 10.92 -2.93
C LEU A 351 4.08 11.68 -1.97
N ASP A 352 3.73 11.10 -0.82
CA ASP A 352 3.11 11.81 0.32
C ASP A 352 4.12 12.09 1.42
N ARG A 353 4.44 13.35 1.68
CA ARG A 353 5.29 13.79 2.81
C ARG A 353 4.52 14.64 3.86
N THR A 354 3.18 14.63 3.82
CA THR A 354 2.29 15.40 4.73
C THR A 354 2.31 14.97 6.21
N ARG A 355 2.88 13.80 6.54
CA ARG A 355 2.87 13.26 7.91
C ARG A 355 4.08 13.71 8.72
N PHE A 356 3.82 14.14 9.95
CA PHE A 356 4.82 14.52 10.95
C PHE A 356 4.67 13.72 12.24
N ASP A 357 5.79 13.50 12.93
CA ASP A 357 5.77 12.97 14.29
C ASP A 357 5.28 14.02 15.29
N SER A 358 4.41 13.60 16.21
CA SER A 358 3.83 14.49 17.23
C SER A 358 4.85 15.00 18.25
N ASP A 359 6.02 14.36 18.33
CA ASP A 359 7.21 14.92 18.99
C ASP A 359 8.10 15.58 17.94
N LEU A 360 8.04 16.91 17.88
CA LEU A 360 8.81 17.75 16.96
C LEU A 360 10.34 17.64 17.17
N LYS A 361 10.83 16.98 18.23
CA LYS A 361 12.25 16.64 18.38
C LYS A 361 12.59 15.36 17.63
N ARG A 362 11.72 14.34 17.64
CA ARG A 362 11.87 13.12 16.83
C ARG A 362 11.69 13.43 15.35
N ASP A 363 10.70 14.26 15.00
CA ASP A 363 10.45 14.62 13.61
C ASP A 363 11.65 15.29 12.92
N LYS A 364 12.40 16.13 13.66
CA LYS A 364 13.65 16.77 13.18
C LYS A 364 14.84 15.81 13.05
N LEU A 365 14.80 14.64 13.67
CA LEU A 365 15.81 13.60 13.53
C LEU A 365 15.50 12.67 12.35
N ARG A 366 14.20 12.48 12.03
CA ARG A 366 13.74 11.66 10.91
C ARG A 366 14.37 12.11 9.59
N GLU A 367 14.85 11.14 8.83
CA GLU A 367 15.44 11.36 7.52
C GLU A 367 14.45 10.88 6.45
N THR A 368 14.06 11.77 5.57
CA THR A 368 13.23 11.47 4.39
C THR A 368 13.98 11.95 3.17
N ASN A 369 14.30 11.05 2.26
CA ASN A 369 15.12 11.30 1.08
C ASN A 369 14.35 10.83 -0.15
N ALA A 370 14.31 11.67 -1.19
CA ALA A 370 13.74 11.35 -2.49
C ALA A 370 14.78 11.74 -3.54
N TYR A 371 15.49 10.81 -4.19
CA TYR A 371 16.52 11.15 -5.17
C TYR A 371 16.48 10.25 -6.38
N ASP A 372 16.96 10.72 -7.52
CA ASP A 372 17.14 9.90 -8.73
C ASP A 372 15.86 9.23 -9.27
N ASN A 373 14.66 9.64 -8.83
CA ASN A 373 13.39 9.07 -9.29
C ASN A 373 12.93 9.69 -10.61
N LEU A 374 12.23 8.90 -11.43
CA LEU A 374 11.53 9.37 -12.62
C LEU A 374 10.03 9.52 -12.35
N PHE A 375 9.47 10.60 -12.87
CA PHE A 375 8.06 10.94 -12.74
C PHE A 375 7.38 11.05 -14.12
N PHE A 376 6.09 10.73 -14.21
CA PHE A 376 5.27 11.02 -15.40
C PHE A 376 3.78 11.15 -15.10
N ALA A 377 3.14 12.24 -15.55
CA ALA A 377 1.67 12.37 -15.57
C ALA A 377 0.95 12.14 -14.21
N ASN A 378 1.61 12.41 -13.08
CA ASN A 378 0.98 12.41 -11.76
C ASN A 378 -0.03 13.57 -11.69
N ARG A 379 -1.28 13.33 -11.29
CA ARG A 379 -2.39 14.26 -11.64
C ARG A 379 -2.35 15.58 -10.86
N MET A 380 -1.88 15.54 -9.61
CA MET A 380 -1.73 16.72 -8.75
C MET A 380 -0.28 17.21 -8.63
N GLY A 381 0.70 16.31 -8.69
CA GLY A 381 2.14 16.61 -8.60
C GLY A 381 2.97 15.40 -8.17
N ASP A 382 4.27 15.59 -8.01
CA ASP A 382 5.23 14.51 -7.70
C ASP A 382 5.46 14.34 -6.20
N VAL A 383 5.39 15.41 -5.42
CA VAL A 383 5.28 15.34 -3.95
C VAL A 383 4.12 16.19 -3.44
N CYS A 384 3.35 15.60 -2.52
CA CYS A 384 2.33 16.27 -1.72
C CYS A 384 2.92 16.67 -0.37
N LEU A 385 2.89 17.97 -0.08
CA LEU A 385 3.45 18.60 1.11
C LEU A 385 2.36 19.28 1.96
N PRO A 386 2.57 19.39 3.28
CA PRO A 386 1.69 20.16 4.13
C PRO A 386 1.84 21.67 3.84
N SER A 387 0.74 22.40 3.87
CA SER A 387 0.73 23.86 3.75
C SER A 387 0.59 24.54 5.10
N GLY A 388 0.90 25.84 5.17
CA GLY A 388 0.76 26.68 6.37
C GLY A 388 -0.70 26.98 6.80
N GLY A 389 -1.69 26.27 6.25
CA GLY A 389 -3.12 26.48 6.49
C GLY A 389 -3.91 26.66 5.20
N GLY A 390 -4.28 25.56 4.56
CA GLY A 390 -5.06 25.57 3.31
C GLY A 390 -5.20 24.17 2.72
N LEU A 391 -5.35 24.10 1.38
CA LEU A 391 -5.15 22.85 0.63
C LEU A 391 -3.68 22.39 0.70
N TRP A 392 -3.38 21.17 0.27
CA TRP A 392 -2.01 20.67 0.19
C TRP A 392 -1.14 21.48 -0.78
N ASN A 393 0.18 21.45 -0.55
CA ASN A 393 1.17 22.04 -1.42
C ASN A 393 1.76 20.94 -2.33
N TRP A 394 1.33 20.88 -3.58
CA TRP A 394 1.88 19.92 -4.55
C TRP A 394 3.05 20.53 -5.32
N GLN A 395 4.14 19.77 -5.44
CA GLN A 395 5.36 20.18 -6.14
C GLN A 395 5.79 19.11 -7.15
N TYR A 396 6.41 19.55 -8.24
CA TYR A 396 6.95 18.70 -9.30
C TYR A 396 8.46 18.49 -9.10
N ALA A 397 9.02 17.41 -9.67
CA ALA A 397 10.41 16.99 -9.50
C ALA A 397 11.45 18.12 -9.62
N LYS A 398 11.25 19.02 -10.59
CA LYS A 398 12.09 20.21 -10.85
C LYS A 398 12.17 21.23 -9.70
N ASN A 399 11.30 21.14 -8.70
CA ASN A 399 11.25 22.03 -7.54
C ASN A 399 11.73 21.31 -6.25
N PHE A 400 12.25 20.08 -6.33
CA PHE A 400 12.60 19.28 -5.14
C PHE A 400 13.76 19.87 -4.32
N GLU A 401 14.57 20.77 -4.90
CA GLU A 401 15.60 21.54 -4.16
C GLU A 401 15.02 22.52 -3.13
N GLU A 402 13.79 22.99 -3.34
CA GLU A 402 13.05 23.87 -2.41
C GLU A 402 12.22 23.06 -1.37
N VAL A 403 12.28 21.72 -1.40
CA VAL A 403 11.51 20.86 -0.51
C VAL A 403 12.32 20.58 0.77
N GLU A 404 12.23 21.49 1.74
CA GLU A 404 12.93 21.44 3.04
C GLU A 404 12.79 20.11 3.80
N GLN A 405 11.78 19.29 3.49
CA GLN A 405 11.55 17.99 4.10
C GLN A 405 12.41 16.86 3.50
N PHE A 406 13.13 17.10 2.40
CA PHE A 406 14.07 16.15 1.82
C PHE A 406 15.53 16.50 2.18
N LYS A 407 16.26 15.58 2.82
CA LYS A 407 17.70 15.79 3.11
C LYS A 407 18.59 15.47 1.90
N LYS A 408 18.10 14.62 0.99
CA LYS A 408 18.68 14.33 -0.32
C LYS A 408 17.56 14.38 -1.37
N TYR A 409 17.78 15.13 -2.45
CA TYR A 409 16.75 15.57 -3.41
C TYR A 409 17.21 15.57 -4.90
N GLU A 410 18.46 15.20 -5.16
CA GLU A 410 19.11 15.34 -6.46
C GLU A 410 18.61 14.30 -7.49
N GLY A 411 18.82 14.56 -8.78
CA GLY A 411 18.57 13.59 -9.87
C GLY A 411 17.09 13.32 -10.21
N ASN A 412 16.14 13.75 -9.39
CA ASN A 412 14.70 13.62 -9.68
C ASN A 412 14.31 14.42 -10.92
N ARG A 413 13.51 13.82 -11.82
CA ARG A 413 12.97 14.52 -12.98
C ARG A 413 11.73 13.87 -13.55
N GLU A 414 10.98 14.65 -14.33
CA GLU A 414 10.03 14.11 -15.30
C GLU A 414 10.77 13.27 -16.38
N VAL A 415 10.05 12.33 -16.98
CA VAL A 415 10.50 11.55 -18.13
C VAL A 415 10.70 12.41 -19.38
N ASN A 416 11.64 12.01 -20.24
CA ASN A 416 11.85 12.64 -21.54
C ASN A 416 10.99 12.00 -22.65
N GLU A 417 10.93 12.64 -23.82
CA GLU A 417 10.08 12.19 -24.94
C GLU A 417 10.37 10.75 -25.41
N SER A 418 11.62 10.28 -25.31
CA SER A 418 11.97 8.91 -25.69
C SER A 418 11.49 7.89 -24.65
N GLU A 419 11.56 8.23 -23.36
CA GLU A 419 11.03 7.42 -22.26
C GLU A 419 9.50 7.36 -22.31
N ILE A 420 8.82 8.47 -22.61
CA ILE A 420 7.37 8.50 -22.87
C ILE A 420 6.99 7.52 -23.99
N LYS A 421 7.77 7.47 -25.07
CA LYS A 421 7.56 6.52 -26.20
C LYS A 421 7.89 5.07 -25.86
N MET A 422 8.60 4.79 -24.77
CA MET A 422 8.78 3.44 -24.22
C MET A 422 7.57 3.08 -23.34
N LEU A 423 7.22 3.95 -22.40
CA LEU A 423 6.08 3.80 -21.49
C LEU A 423 4.75 3.60 -22.24
N GLN A 424 4.50 4.37 -23.31
CA GLN A 424 3.29 4.25 -24.13
C GLN A 424 3.15 2.87 -24.80
N LYS A 425 4.25 2.13 -25.03
CA LYS A 425 4.22 0.79 -25.62
C LYS A 425 4.05 -0.33 -24.59
N ALA A 426 4.45 -0.06 -23.34
CA ALA A 426 4.44 -1.01 -22.24
C ALA A 426 3.14 -0.95 -21.43
N ILE A 427 2.60 0.25 -21.23
CA ILE A 427 1.32 0.47 -20.53
C ILE A 427 0.15 0.13 -21.45
N SER A 428 -0.90 -0.47 -20.87
CA SER A 428 -2.19 -0.69 -21.53
C SER A 428 -2.75 0.62 -22.10
N ASP A 429 -2.77 0.74 -23.42
CA ASP A 429 -3.22 1.92 -24.17
C ASP A 429 -4.62 2.45 -23.77
N PRO A 430 -5.69 1.62 -23.62
CA PRO A 430 -6.99 2.12 -23.16
C PRO A 430 -6.94 2.63 -21.71
N TYR A 431 -6.11 2.04 -20.85
CA TYR A 431 -5.95 2.45 -19.46
C TYR A 431 -5.24 3.81 -19.37
N LEU A 432 -4.14 3.97 -20.12
CA LEU A 432 -3.38 5.23 -20.19
C LEU A 432 -4.23 6.37 -20.77
N LYS A 433 -4.95 6.11 -21.86
CA LYS A 433 -5.88 7.08 -22.47
C LYS A 433 -7.03 7.45 -21.54
N GLY A 434 -7.63 6.47 -20.86
CA GLY A 434 -8.67 6.69 -19.86
C GLY A 434 -8.20 7.56 -18.69
N TYR A 435 -6.97 7.34 -18.23
CA TYR A 435 -6.39 8.09 -17.12
C TYR A 435 -6.04 9.53 -17.49
N ILE A 436 -5.38 9.73 -18.65
CA ILE A 436 -5.07 11.09 -19.15
C ILE A 436 -6.38 11.85 -19.42
N GLY A 437 -7.32 11.21 -20.11
CA GLY A 437 -8.67 11.72 -20.40
C GLY A 437 -9.65 11.69 -19.23
N LEU A 438 -9.18 11.50 -17.98
CA LEU A 438 -10.05 11.49 -16.80
C LEU A 438 -10.77 12.83 -16.64
N THR A 439 -12.08 12.77 -16.47
CA THR A 439 -12.96 13.90 -16.12
C THR A 439 -13.89 13.50 -14.97
N MET A 440 -14.33 14.49 -14.19
CA MET A 440 -15.31 14.34 -13.12
C MET A 440 -16.34 15.47 -13.19
N SER A 441 -17.60 15.17 -12.90
CA SER A 441 -18.68 16.16 -12.75
C SER A 441 -19.54 15.83 -11.54
N GLN A 442 -19.83 16.84 -10.71
CA GLN A 442 -20.63 16.72 -9.49
C GLN A 442 -21.81 17.70 -9.58
N ASN A 443 -23.04 17.18 -9.60
CA ASN A 443 -24.27 17.96 -9.61
C ASN A 443 -25.03 17.70 -8.31
N SER A 444 -25.29 18.75 -7.52
CA SER A 444 -26.11 18.67 -6.31
C SER A 444 -27.43 19.43 -6.49
N SER A 445 -28.48 18.97 -5.80
CA SER A 445 -29.81 19.58 -5.78
C SER A 445 -30.38 19.54 -4.37
N TYR A 446 -30.76 20.71 -3.85
CA TYR A 446 -31.26 20.88 -2.49
C TYR A 446 -32.51 21.75 -2.50
N ALA A 447 -33.67 21.11 -2.55
CA ALA A 447 -34.97 21.77 -2.47
C ALA A 447 -35.33 22.02 -1.00
N GLU A 448 -34.79 23.10 -0.42
CA GLU A 448 -34.92 23.41 1.02
C GLU A 448 -36.37 23.42 1.52
N ASN A 449 -37.27 24.01 0.73
CA ASN A 449 -38.69 24.20 1.05
C ASN A 449 -39.59 23.12 0.42
N SER A 450 -39.03 22.02 -0.07
CA SER A 450 -39.82 20.85 -0.49
C SER A 450 -40.62 20.32 0.69
N ALA A 451 -41.83 19.82 0.44
CA ALA A 451 -42.73 19.34 1.49
C ALA A 451 -42.06 18.33 2.44
N MET A 452 -41.21 17.45 1.89
CA MET A 452 -40.43 16.49 2.67
C MET A 452 -39.38 17.17 3.57
N ASN A 453 -38.64 18.18 3.10
CA ASN A 453 -37.65 18.89 3.92
C ASN A 453 -38.29 19.81 4.96
N THR A 454 -39.42 20.44 4.64
CA THR A 454 -40.24 21.21 5.60
C THR A 454 -40.77 20.28 6.70
N PHE A 455 -41.31 19.11 6.34
CA PHE A 455 -41.81 18.12 7.30
C PHE A 455 -40.69 17.52 8.16
N ARG A 456 -39.54 17.17 7.57
CA ARG A 456 -38.35 16.70 8.31
C ARG A 456 -37.86 17.74 9.31
N ALA A 457 -37.73 19.00 8.90
CA ALA A 457 -37.34 20.08 9.81
C ALA A 457 -38.34 20.30 10.95
N ALA A 458 -39.65 20.21 10.68
CA ALA A 458 -40.69 20.27 11.70
C ALA A 458 -40.64 19.10 12.71
N MET A 459 -40.11 17.94 12.31
CA MET A 459 -39.82 16.79 13.18
C MET A 459 -38.41 16.83 13.81
N GLY A 460 -37.65 17.92 13.66
CA GLY A 460 -36.27 18.02 14.16
C GLY A 460 -35.26 17.13 13.42
N MET A 461 -35.61 16.61 12.23
CA MET A 461 -34.74 15.78 11.40
C MET A 461 -33.98 16.61 10.37
N ASN A 462 -32.74 16.22 10.10
CA ASN A 462 -31.91 16.83 9.05
C ASN A 462 -32.64 16.81 7.69
N LYS A 463 -32.69 17.96 7.00
CA LYS A 463 -33.13 18.08 5.61
C LYS A 463 -32.21 17.25 4.69
N GLN A 464 -32.72 16.86 3.51
CA GLN A 464 -32.01 16.04 2.53
C GLN A 464 -31.90 16.74 1.17
N GLY A 465 -30.86 16.40 0.41
CA GLY A 465 -30.69 16.76 -1.00
C GLY A 465 -30.32 15.52 -1.82
N THR A 466 -30.15 15.71 -3.12
CA THR A 466 -29.67 14.69 -4.06
C THR A 466 -28.35 15.13 -4.65
N GLU A 467 -27.40 14.20 -4.77
CA GLU A 467 -26.12 14.44 -5.42
C GLU A 467 -25.88 13.39 -6.51
N THR A 468 -25.28 13.80 -7.62
CA THR A 468 -24.90 12.94 -8.73
C THR A 468 -23.46 13.23 -9.13
N VAL A 469 -22.58 12.26 -8.86
CA VAL A 469 -21.17 12.29 -9.26
C VAL A 469 -20.96 11.31 -10.40
N ARG A 470 -20.35 11.80 -11.49
CA ARG A 470 -19.90 11.02 -12.64
C ARG A 470 -18.40 11.20 -12.78
N VAL A 471 -17.69 10.13 -13.11
CA VAL A 471 -16.24 10.13 -13.35
C VAL A 471 -15.96 9.18 -14.51
N SER A 472 -15.15 9.59 -15.48
CA SER A 472 -14.90 8.78 -16.70
C SER A 472 -13.95 7.61 -16.47
N MET A 473 -13.14 7.65 -15.40
CA MET A 473 -12.29 6.55 -14.96
C MET A 473 -12.04 6.64 -13.45
N TYR A 474 -12.17 5.53 -12.73
CA TYR A 474 -11.84 5.45 -11.31
C TYR A 474 -11.56 4.02 -10.87
N GLY A 475 -10.30 3.68 -10.65
CA GLY A 475 -9.91 2.36 -10.15
C GLY A 475 -10.37 1.21 -11.04
N ASN A 476 -10.55 1.41 -12.35
CA ASN A 476 -10.87 0.34 -13.29
C ASN A 476 -9.80 -0.76 -13.20
N ARG A 477 -10.15 -2.01 -13.53
CA ARG A 477 -9.20 -3.11 -13.49
C ARG A 477 -8.10 -2.93 -14.54
N TYR A 478 -6.85 -3.00 -14.12
CA TYR A 478 -5.71 -3.08 -15.03
C TYR A 478 -5.53 -4.54 -15.49
N PRO A 479 -5.36 -4.80 -16.81
CA PRO A 479 -5.18 -6.14 -17.34
C PRO A 479 -3.94 -6.84 -16.78
N PHE A 480 -4.10 -7.98 -16.12
CA PHE A 480 -2.97 -8.68 -15.49
C PHE A 480 -1.91 -9.11 -16.50
N GLU A 481 -2.35 -9.63 -17.65
CA GLU A 481 -1.48 -10.11 -18.73
C GLU A 481 -0.72 -8.96 -19.44
N GLU A 482 -1.02 -7.70 -19.11
CA GLU A 482 -0.26 -6.52 -19.56
C GLU A 482 0.73 -5.99 -18.50
N ILE A 483 0.71 -6.49 -17.25
CA ILE A 483 1.63 -6.02 -16.20
C ILE A 483 3.06 -6.46 -16.50
N THR A 484 3.26 -7.67 -17.04
CA THR A 484 4.59 -8.20 -17.37
C THR A 484 5.34 -7.37 -18.41
N LYS A 485 4.63 -6.56 -19.21
CA LYS A 485 5.20 -5.60 -20.17
C LYS A 485 5.94 -4.43 -19.51
N LEU A 486 5.68 -4.18 -18.22
CA LEU A 486 6.17 -3.02 -17.48
C LEU A 486 7.52 -3.25 -16.76
N TRP A 487 8.08 -4.46 -16.84
CA TRP A 487 9.44 -4.76 -16.38
C TRP A 487 10.48 -4.25 -17.38
N GLY A 488 11.54 -3.60 -16.88
CA GLY A 488 12.70 -3.16 -17.67
C GLY A 488 12.46 -2.03 -18.67
N VAL A 489 11.32 -1.32 -18.59
CA VAL A 489 10.91 -0.30 -19.60
C VAL A 489 11.88 0.88 -19.66
N ILE A 490 12.49 1.25 -18.53
CA ILE A 490 13.57 2.23 -18.46
C ILE A 490 14.73 1.58 -17.71
N ALA A 491 15.91 1.54 -18.32
CA ALA A 491 17.08 0.89 -17.73
C ALA A 491 17.53 1.61 -16.45
N GLY A 492 17.62 0.86 -15.35
CA GLY A 492 18.03 1.37 -14.04
C GLY A 492 17.03 2.34 -13.38
N LYS A 493 15.78 2.43 -13.85
CA LYS A 493 14.72 3.24 -13.24
C LYS A 493 13.39 2.50 -13.24
N GLY A 494 12.78 2.37 -12.07
CA GLY A 494 11.65 1.48 -11.86
C GLY A 494 12.05 0.00 -11.94
N ALA A 495 11.04 -0.86 -12.02
CA ALA A 495 11.19 -2.31 -11.96
C ALA A 495 11.96 -2.87 -13.18
N GLN A 496 12.97 -3.69 -12.94
CA GLN A 496 13.94 -4.23 -13.92
C GLN A 496 13.74 -5.74 -14.15
N MET A 497 14.24 -6.25 -15.28
CA MET A 497 14.20 -7.67 -15.63
C MET A 497 15.15 -8.54 -14.76
N PRO A 498 14.96 -9.88 -14.72
CA PRO A 498 15.80 -10.83 -13.99
C PRO A 498 17.25 -10.94 -14.51
#